data_AF-A0A2W4LDF5-F1
#
_entry.id   AF-A0A2W4LDF5-F1
#
_cell.length_a   1.000
_cell.length_b   1.000
_cell.length_c   1.000
_cell.angle_alpha   90.00
_cell.angle_beta   90.00
_cell.angle_gamma   90.00
#
_symmetry.space_group_name_H-M   'P 1'
#
loop_
_entity.id
_entity.type
_entity.pdbx_description
1 polymer ?
#
loop_
_entity_poly.entity_id
_entity_poly.type
_entity_poly.pdbx_seq_one_letter_code
_entity_poly.pdbx_strand_id
1 'polypeptide(L)'
;MAFELPPLPYDYSALEPHIDTQTMQIHHDKHHGTYVTNLNNAIQGTEYESWSLEDLLTKLDQLPEDKRTAVRNNGGGHYNHTLFWEIMGPGGGGAPTGALAEAINRDFGSFEALKEAVNKAGLGRFGSGWAGVVVRAGKPAVPGTRTRENPRGDVSFIPIDPSAETPFRSRHFATRPPAPYHPRPAARRGRRSSFPPPPAGG
;
A
#
# COMPACT_ATOMS: atom_id res chain seq x y z
N MET A 1 17.81 10.28 -19.14
CA MET A 1 17.39 11.34 -18.17
C MET A 1 16.93 10.62 -16.92
N ALA A 2 17.24 11.13 -15.73
CA ALA A 2 16.83 10.49 -14.49
C ALA A 2 15.32 10.72 -14.23
N PHE A 3 14.65 9.77 -13.59
CA PHE A 3 13.31 9.97 -13.06
C PHE A 3 13.35 10.94 -11.88
N GLU A 4 12.28 11.72 -11.73
CA GLU A 4 12.14 12.72 -10.67
C GLU A 4 10.96 12.38 -9.77
N LEU A 5 11.05 12.80 -8.50
CA LEU A 5 9.92 12.76 -7.58
C LEU A 5 8.96 13.91 -7.96
N PRO A 6 7.76 13.64 -8.50
CA PRO A 6 6.84 14.70 -8.88
C PRO A 6 6.43 15.49 -7.63
N PRO A 7 6.27 16.82 -7.70
CA PRO A 7 5.71 17.57 -6.59
C PRO A 7 4.25 17.16 -6.35
N LEU A 8 3.79 17.24 -5.09
CA LEU A 8 2.38 17.06 -4.80
C LEU A 8 1.54 18.17 -5.45
N PRO A 9 0.34 17.85 -5.98
CA PRO A 9 -0.56 18.86 -6.55
C PRO A 9 -1.30 19.70 -5.49
N TYR A 10 -1.07 19.43 -4.21
CA TYR A 10 -1.67 20.11 -3.06
C TYR A 10 -0.74 20.04 -1.84
N ASP A 11 -0.98 20.89 -0.83
CA ASP A 11 -0.21 20.92 0.42
C ASP A 11 -0.30 19.59 1.18
N TYR A 12 0.72 19.26 1.98
CA TYR A 12 0.75 18.02 2.78
C TYR A 12 -0.44 17.86 3.73
N SER A 13 -1.03 18.97 4.20
CA SER A 13 -2.18 18.96 5.09
C SER A 13 -3.54 18.95 4.37
N ALA A 14 -3.56 19.02 3.04
CA ALA A 14 -4.78 19.22 2.26
C ALA A 14 -5.77 18.05 2.32
N LEU A 15 -5.32 16.87 2.79
CA LEU A 15 -6.13 15.67 2.91
C LEU A 15 -6.60 15.38 4.34
N GLU A 16 -6.30 16.26 5.30
CA GLU A 16 -6.87 16.13 6.64
C GLU A 16 -8.40 16.31 6.63
N PRO A 17 -9.15 15.56 7.45
CA PRO A 17 -8.70 14.62 8.49
C PRO A 17 -8.53 13.16 7.99
N HIS A 18 -8.56 12.92 6.68
CA HIS A 18 -8.56 11.57 6.10
C HIS A 18 -7.16 10.95 6.02
N ILE A 19 -6.15 11.77 5.70
CA ILE A 19 -4.73 11.39 5.76
C ILE A 19 -4.01 12.53 6.47
N ASP A 20 -3.28 12.22 7.54
CA ASP A 20 -2.59 13.24 8.33
C ASP A 20 -1.34 13.79 7.62
N THR A 21 -1.00 15.04 7.95
CA THR A 21 0.14 15.76 7.35
C THR A 21 1.47 15.01 7.48
N GLN A 22 1.73 14.38 8.63
CA GLN A 22 2.98 13.67 8.88
C GLN A 22 3.09 12.42 7.98
N THR A 23 2.01 11.68 7.82
CA THR A 23 1.93 10.57 6.87
C THR A 23 2.20 11.05 5.45
N MET A 24 1.57 12.14 5.00
CA MET A 24 1.79 12.68 3.65
C MET A 24 3.26 13.04 3.40
N GLN A 25 3.93 13.70 4.36
CA GLN A 25 5.35 14.05 4.26
C GLN A 25 6.25 12.81 4.16
N ILE A 26 6.06 11.83 5.03
CA ILE A 26 6.89 10.62 5.05
C ILE A 26 6.62 9.78 3.79
N HIS A 27 5.35 9.60 3.41
CA HIS A 27 4.94 8.79 2.28
C HIS A 27 5.45 9.37 0.95
N HIS A 28 5.33 10.68 0.76
CA HIS A 28 5.85 11.33 -0.44
C HIS A 28 7.38 11.43 -0.43
N ASP A 29 7.96 12.14 0.54
CA ASP A 29 9.36 12.54 0.46
C ASP A 29 10.32 11.38 0.74
N LYS A 30 9.90 10.40 1.55
CA LYS A 30 10.73 9.26 1.92
C LYS A 30 10.36 8.03 1.11
N HIS A 31 9.12 7.56 1.16
CA HIS A 31 8.77 6.30 0.49
C HIS A 31 8.79 6.42 -1.03
N HIS A 32 8.05 7.39 -1.60
CA HIS A 32 8.08 7.63 -3.04
C HIS A 32 9.49 8.06 -3.50
N GLY A 33 10.14 8.98 -2.78
CA GLY A 33 11.53 9.38 -3.07
C GLY A 33 12.55 8.23 -3.09
N THR A 34 12.39 7.23 -2.21
CA THR A 34 13.24 6.03 -2.19
C THR A 34 13.03 5.18 -3.44
N TYR A 35 11.80 5.00 -3.91
CA TYR A 35 11.52 4.28 -5.16
C TYR A 35 12.17 4.97 -6.37
N VAL A 36 12.04 6.30 -6.48
CA VAL A 36 12.69 7.07 -7.55
C VAL A 36 14.21 6.91 -7.51
N THR A 37 14.81 7.06 -6.33
CA THR A 37 16.26 6.91 -6.14
C THR A 37 16.75 5.52 -6.54
N ASN A 38 16.09 4.47 -6.06
CA ASN A 38 16.48 3.10 -6.33
C ASN A 38 16.25 2.70 -7.79
N LEU A 39 15.19 3.22 -8.43
CA LEU A 39 14.96 3.03 -9.86
C LEU A 39 16.11 3.63 -10.67
N ASN A 40 16.47 4.88 -10.41
CA ASN A 40 17.58 5.56 -11.09
C ASN A 40 18.89 4.79 -10.91
N ASN A 41 19.21 4.34 -9.69
CA ASN A 41 20.40 3.53 -9.42
C ASN A 41 20.41 2.21 -10.20
N ALA A 42 19.24 1.57 -10.41
CA ALA A 42 19.15 0.30 -11.12
C ALA A 42 19.46 0.44 -12.62
N ILE A 43 19.19 1.60 -13.22
CA ILE A 43 19.33 1.84 -14.66
C ILE A 43 20.51 2.76 -15.01
N GLN A 44 21.19 3.34 -14.02
CA GLN A 44 22.32 4.25 -14.22
C GLN A 44 23.45 3.62 -15.06
N GLY A 45 23.98 4.37 -16.01
CA GLY A 45 25.03 3.97 -16.95
C GLY A 45 24.56 2.99 -18.03
N THR A 46 23.26 2.81 -18.21
CA THR A 46 22.70 1.84 -19.17
C THR A 46 21.85 2.53 -20.24
N GLU A 47 21.53 1.81 -21.31
CA GLU A 47 20.62 2.30 -22.36
C GLU A 47 19.19 2.58 -21.84
N TYR A 48 18.81 1.93 -20.73
CA TYR A 48 17.47 2.05 -20.13
C TYR A 48 17.21 3.41 -19.48
N GLU A 49 18.22 4.26 -19.28
CA GLU A 49 18.02 5.66 -18.88
C GLU A 49 17.26 6.51 -19.91
N SER A 50 17.20 6.04 -21.15
CA SER A 50 16.46 6.70 -22.23
C SER A 50 15.00 6.23 -22.31
N TRP A 51 14.63 5.18 -21.58
CA TRP A 51 13.29 4.61 -21.61
C TRP A 51 12.33 5.42 -20.75
N SER A 52 11.08 5.48 -21.17
CA SER A 52 10.01 5.99 -20.32
C SER A 52 9.73 5.03 -19.15
N LEU A 53 9.07 5.53 -18.10
CA LEU A 53 8.61 4.66 -17.00
C LEU A 53 7.67 3.56 -17.51
N GLU A 54 6.82 3.90 -18.48
CA GLU A 54 5.91 2.95 -19.13
C GLU A 54 6.66 1.85 -19.87
N ASP A 55 7.69 2.21 -20.66
CA ASP A 55 8.52 1.22 -21.36
C ASP A 55 9.19 0.26 -20.36
N LEU A 56 9.76 0.79 -19.27
CA LEU A 56 10.41 -0.01 -18.24
C LEU A 56 9.45 -1.02 -17.59
N LEU A 57 8.18 -0.65 -17.40
CA LEU A 57 7.18 -1.50 -16.75
C LEU A 57 6.46 -2.45 -17.69
N THR A 58 6.35 -2.10 -18.97
CA THR A 58 5.66 -2.92 -19.98
C THR A 58 6.59 -3.89 -20.71
N LYS A 59 7.89 -3.59 -20.75
CA LYS A 59 8.93 -4.40 -21.43
C LYS A 59 9.94 -5.01 -20.45
N LEU A 60 9.48 -5.40 -19.26
CA LEU A 60 10.32 -6.00 -18.21
C LEU A 60 11.10 -7.25 -18.66
N ASP A 61 10.58 -7.98 -19.64
CA ASP A 61 11.20 -9.15 -20.25
C ASP A 61 12.42 -8.80 -21.12
N GLN A 62 12.47 -7.57 -21.65
CA GLN A 62 13.60 -7.03 -22.41
C GLN A 62 14.73 -6.53 -21.51
N LEU A 63 14.48 -6.36 -20.21
CA LEU A 63 15.51 -6.00 -19.25
C LEU A 63 16.39 -7.21 -18.88
N PRO A 64 17.70 -6.99 -18.62
CA PRO A 64 18.58 -7.97 -18.03
C PRO A 64 18.00 -8.54 -16.73
N GLU A 65 18.25 -9.82 -16.49
CA GLU A 65 17.69 -10.53 -15.35
C GLU A 65 18.04 -9.88 -14.00
N ASP A 66 19.26 -9.38 -13.87
CA ASP A 66 19.79 -8.72 -12.68
C ASP A 66 19.11 -7.37 -12.39
N LYS A 67 18.47 -6.74 -13.39
CA LYS A 67 17.77 -5.45 -13.24
C LYS A 67 16.26 -5.59 -13.09
N ARG A 68 15.69 -6.66 -13.65
CA ARG A 68 14.23 -6.84 -13.79
C ARG A 68 13.48 -6.67 -12.47
N THR A 69 13.98 -7.27 -11.39
CA THR A 69 13.34 -7.17 -10.06
C THR A 69 13.40 -5.75 -9.49
N ALA A 70 14.56 -5.09 -9.60
CA ALA A 70 14.73 -3.73 -9.11
C ALA A 70 13.85 -2.74 -9.88
N VAL A 71 13.79 -2.85 -11.21
CA VAL A 71 12.93 -2.01 -12.05
C VAL A 71 11.45 -2.29 -11.79
N ARG A 72 11.04 -3.56 -11.71
CA ARG A 72 9.65 -3.91 -11.38
C ARG A 72 9.20 -3.30 -10.06
N ASN A 73 10.00 -3.46 -9.01
CA ASN A 73 9.62 -3.02 -7.67
C ASN A 73 9.67 -1.51 -7.51
N ASN A 74 10.76 -0.87 -7.95
CA ASN A 74 10.96 0.56 -7.75
C ASN A 74 10.26 1.40 -8.83
N GLY A 75 10.24 0.94 -10.08
CA GLY A 75 9.43 1.55 -11.14
C GLY A 75 7.94 1.41 -10.86
N GLY A 76 7.50 0.23 -10.40
CA GLY A 76 6.11 0.04 -9.98
C GLY A 76 5.75 0.90 -8.77
N GLY A 77 6.67 1.03 -7.80
CA GLY A 77 6.54 1.96 -6.68
C GLY A 77 6.36 3.40 -7.16
N HIS A 78 7.24 3.90 -8.02
CA HIS A 78 7.15 5.24 -8.58
C HIS A 78 5.82 5.47 -9.32
N TYR A 79 5.45 4.58 -10.25
CA TYR A 79 4.20 4.68 -11.01
C TYR A 79 2.97 4.74 -10.09
N ASN A 80 2.88 3.82 -9.12
CA ASN A 80 1.71 3.72 -8.25
C ASN A 80 1.55 4.95 -7.35
N HIS A 81 2.66 5.51 -6.82
CA HIS A 81 2.58 6.69 -5.97
C HIS A 81 2.29 7.95 -6.78
N THR A 82 2.89 8.11 -7.97
CA THR A 82 2.54 9.23 -8.87
C THR A 82 1.04 9.26 -9.13
N LEU A 83 0.45 8.11 -9.49
CA LEU A 83 -1.00 7.99 -9.69
C LEU A 83 -1.78 8.26 -8.41
N PHE A 84 -1.30 7.81 -7.24
CA PHE A 84 -1.94 8.03 -5.94
C PHE A 84 -2.17 9.51 -5.64
N TRP A 85 -1.14 10.33 -5.88
CA TRP A 85 -1.21 11.76 -5.60
C TRP A 85 -2.12 12.51 -6.59
N GLU A 86 -2.21 12.04 -7.83
CA GLU A 86 -3.03 12.67 -8.87
C GLU A 86 -4.53 12.40 -8.72
N ILE A 87 -4.91 11.25 -8.15
CA ILE A 87 -6.33 10.88 -8.03
C ILE A 87 -6.97 11.24 -6.67
N MET A 88 -6.19 11.87 -5.80
CA MET A 88 -6.67 12.45 -4.55
C MET A 88 -6.65 13.97 -4.63
N GLY A 89 -7.30 14.64 -3.68
CA GLY A 89 -7.22 16.09 -3.59
C GLY A 89 -8.19 16.69 -2.56
N PRO A 90 -7.93 17.93 -2.11
CA PRO A 90 -8.83 18.65 -1.23
C PRO A 90 -10.19 18.84 -1.91
N GLY A 91 -11.28 18.62 -1.17
CA GLY A 91 -12.65 18.73 -1.71
C GLY A 91 -13.03 17.61 -2.69
N GLY A 92 -12.20 16.56 -2.81
CA GLY A 92 -12.54 15.34 -3.53
C GLY A 92 -13.60 14.49 -2.80
N GLY A 93 -13.88 13.32 -3.36
CA GLY A 93 -14.91 12.41 -2.87
C GLY A 93 -16.28 12.65 -3.51
N GLY A 94 -17.34 12.18 -2.84
CA GLY A 94 -18.69 12.13 -3.42
C GLY A 94 -18.87 10.96 -4.41
N ALA A 95 -20.00 10.97 -5.10
CA ALA A 95 -20.29 9.98 -6.14
C ALA A 95 -19.62 10.38 -7.47
N PRO A 96 -19.15 9.41 -8.27
CA PRO A 96 -18.66 9.68 -9.61
C PRO A 96 -19.77 10.31 -10.47
N THR A 97 -19.37 11.07 -11.49
CA THR A 97 -20.29 11.73 -12.42
C THR A 97 -19.93 11.41 -13.88
N GLY A 98 -20.83 11.75 -14.82
CA GLY A 98 -20.61 11.58 -16.25
C GLY A 98 -20.35 10.13 -16.69
N ALA A 99 -19.51 9.97 -17.71
CA ALA A 99 -19.21 8.67 -18.31
C ALA A 99 -18.63 7.65 -17.31
N LEU A 100 -17.93 8.12 -16.26
CA LEU A 100 -17.42 7.24 -15.20
C LEU A 100 -18.57 6.65 -14.38
N ALA A 101 -19.55 7.48 -13.98
CA ALA A 101 -20.72 7.01 -13.24
C ALA A 101 -21.54 6.00 -14.05
N GLU A 102 -21.71 6.27 -15.35
CA GLU A 102 -22.41 5.36 -16.27
C GLU A 102 -21.70 4.02 -16.40
N ALA A 103 -20.37 4.01 -16.56
CA ALA A 103 -19.59 2.78 -16.63
C ALA A 103 -19.66 1.98 -15.32
N ILE A 104 -19.56 2.67 -14.17
CA ILE A 104 -19.67 2.02 -12.85
C ILE A 104 -21.05 1.41 -12.66
N ASN A 105 -22.13 2.14 -12.96
CA ASN A 105 -23.48 1.61 -12.82
C ASN A 105 -23.74 0.45 -13.80
N ARG A 106 -23.22 0.51 -15.02
CA ARG A 106 -23.33 -0.57 -16.02
C ARG A 106 -22.66 -1.85 -15.54
N ASP A 107 -21.43 -1.77 -15.04
CA ASP A 107 -20.59 -2.95 -14.83
C ASP A 107 -20.61 -3.46 -13.37
N PHE A 108 -20.87 -2.58 -12.40
CA PHE A 108 -20.96 -2.92 -10.98
C PHE A 108 -22.38 -2.83 -10.42
N GLY A 109 -23.33 -2.30 -11.18
CA GLY A 109 -24.72 -2.09 -10.75
C GLY A 109 -24.92 -0.82 -9.92
N SER A 110 -23.93 -0.42 -9.12
CA SER A 110 -23.93 0.85 -8.39
C SER A 110 -22.54 1.27 -7.93
N PHE A 111 -22.37 2.55 -7.56
CA PHE A 111 -21.15 3.03 -6.93
C PHE A 111 -20.88 2.39 -5.56
N GLU A 112 -21.93 2.06 -4.80
CA GLU A 112 -21.76 1.35 -3.52
C GLU A 112 -21.26 -0.09 -3.71
N ALA A 113 -21.73 -0.78 -4.74
CA ALA A 113 -21.21 -2.10 -5.10
C ALA A 113 -19.73 -2.05 -5.53
N LEU A 114 -19.32 -0.99 -6.23
CA LEU A 114 -17.91 -0.75 -6.53
C LEU A 114 -17.09 -0.54 -5.25
N LYS A 115 -17.55 0.34 -4.34
CA LYS A 115 -16.87 0.59 -3.06
C LYS A 115 -16.73 -0.69 -2.25
N GLU A 116 -17.78 -1.51 -2.17
CA GLU A 116 -17.71 -2.81 -1.50
C GLU A 116 -16.67 -3.73 -2.15
N ALA A 117 -16.66 -3.82 -3.48
CA ALA A 117 -15.70 -4.64 -4.22
C ALA A 117 -14.25 -4.21 -3.99
N VAL A 118 -13.97 -2.90 -4.06
CA VAL A 118 -12.64 -2.33 -3.81
C VAL A 118 -12.21 -2.52 -2.35
N ASN A 119 -13.09 -2.23 -1.39
CA ASN A 119 -12.82 -2.44 0.04
C ASN A 119 -12.53 -3.90 0.35
N LYS A 120 -13.30 -4.83 -0.22
CA LYS A 120 -13.07 -6.27 -0.08
C LYS A 120 -11.73 -6.70 -0.67
N ALA A 121 -11.35 -6.17 -1.83
CA ALA A 121 -10.05 -6.44 -2.44
C ALA A 121 -8.89 -5.92 -1.58
N GLY A 122 -9.03 -4.73 -1.00
CA GLY A 122 -8.07 -4.13 -0.08
C GLY A 122 -7.93 -4.95 1.21
N LEU A 123 -9.03 -5.25 1.89
CA LEU A 123 -9.04 -6.04 3.13
C LEU A 123 -8.54 -7.47 2.93
N GLY A 124 -8.76 -8.05 1.74
CA GLY A 124 -8.29 -9.38 1.38
C GLY A 124 -6.81 -9.44 0.98
N ARG A 125 -6.13 -8.30 0.81
CA ARG A 125 -4.70 -8.24 0.49
C ARG A 125 -3.90 -8.46 1.78
N PHE A 126 -3.31 -9.63 1.92
CA PHE A 126 -2.35 -9.90 2.98
C PHE A 126 -0.96 -9.36 2.60
N GLY A 127 -0.33 -8.60 3.50
CA GLY A 127 0.96 -7.92 3.25
C GLY A 127 0.81 -6.64 2.43
N SER A 128 1.95 -6.03 2.07
CA SER A 128 1.98 -4.79 1.28
C SER A 128 1.37 -4.99 -0.11
N GLY A 129 0.57 -4.03 -0.55
CA GLY A 129 -0.02 -4.06 -1.88
C GLY A 129 -1.04 -2.94 -2.09
N TRP A 130 -1.69 -2.97 -3.24
CA TRP A 130 -2.68 -1.98 -3.66
C TRP A 130 -4.01 -2.64 -4.01
N ALA A 131 -5.09 -1.89 -3.88
CA ALA A 131 -6.43 -2.28 -4.29
C ALA A 131 -7.16 -1.11 -4.95
N GLY A 132 -7.71 -1.34 -6.15
CA GLY A 132 -8.36 -0.32 -6.95
C GLY A 132 -9.08 -0.85 -8.19
N VAL A 133 -9.38 0.06 -9.10
CA VAL A 133 -10.14 -0.20 -10.33
C VAL A 133 -9.24 -0.05 -11.55
N VAL A 134 -9.19 -1.09 -12.38
CA VAL A 134 -8.49 -1.13 -13.66
C VAL A 134 -9.51 -1.11 -14.80
N VAL A 135 -9.11 -0.73 -16.02
CA VAL A 135 -9.92 -0.92 -17.22
C VAL A 135 -9.36 -2.08 -18.03
N ARG A 136 -10.17 -3.11 -18.29
CA ARG A 136 -9.80 -4.27 -19.11
C ARG A 136 -10.79 -4.41 -20.25
N ALA A 137 -10.29 -4.43 -21.49
CA ALA A 137 -11.12 -4.49 -22.69
C ALA A 137 -12.27 -3.45 -22.67
N GLY A 138 -11.97 -2.23 -22.23
CA GLY A 138 -12.94 -1.13 -22.12
C GLY A 138 -13.92 -1.21 -20.96
N LYS A 139 -13.75 -2.15 -20.01
CA LYS A 139 -14.61 -2.30 -18.83
C LYS A 139 -13.85 -2.11 -17.52
N PRO A 140 -14.38 -1.33 -16.56
CA PRO A 140 -13.83 -1.26 -15.21
C PRO A 140 -13.92 -2.61 -14.50
N ALA A 141 -12.86 -2.98 -13.79
CA ALA A 141 -12.74 -4.23 -13.03
C ALA A 141 -11.94 -4.01 -11.74
N VAL A 142 -12.23 -4.79 -10.70
CA VAL A 142 -11.45 -4.81 -9.44
C VAL A 142 -10.62 -6.10 -9.39
N PRO A 143 -9.28 -6.03 -9.53
CA PRO A 143 -8.41 -7.20 -9.50
C PRO A 143 -8.52 -7.96 -8.17
N GLY A 144 -8.61 -9.30 -8.22
CA GLY A 144 -8.70 -10.15 -7.03
C GLY A 144 -10.13 -10.45 -6.55
N THR A 145 -11.13 -9.75 -7.08
CA THR A 145 -12.53 -10.22 -7.03
C THR A 145 -12.76 -11.19 -8.20
N ARG A 146 -13.62 -12.22 -8.03
CA ARG A 146 -14.01 -13.12 -9.13
C ARG A 146 -14.86 -12.35 -10.16
N THR A 147 -14.22 -11.49 -10.94
CA THR A 147 -14.74 -11.10 -12.25
C THR A 147 -14.42 -12.25 -13.20
N ARG A 148 -15.42 -12.70 -13.96
CA ARG A 148 -15.44 -14.01 -14.64
C ARG A 148 -14.41 -14.16 -15.79
N GLU A 149 -13.40 -13.31 -15.92
CA GLU A 149 -12.43 -13.35 -17.02
C GLU A 149 -11.00 -12.95 -16.58
N ASN A 150 -10.00 -13.63 -17.14
CA ASN A 150 -8.55 -13.38 -17.06
C ASN A 150 -7.95 -13.88 -18.40
N PRO A 151 -6.80 -13.36 -18.94
CA PRO A 151 -5.90 -12.28 -18.50
C PRO A 151 -5.48 -11.28 -19.63
N ARG A 152 -4.66 -10.28 -19.24
CA ARG A 152 -3.86 -9.30 -20.05
C ARG A 152 -4.50 -7.93 -20.32
N GLY A 153 -3.64 -6.91 -20.23
CA GLY A 153 -3.85 -5.57 -20.77
C GLY A 153 -4.48 -4.60 -19.78
N ASP A 154 -3.77 -3.50 -19.57
CA ASP A 154 -4.19 -2.22 -18.98
C ASP A 154 -4.55 -2.24 -17.49
N VAL A 155 -3.65 -1.66 -16.71
CA VAL A 155 -3.71 -1.66 -15.24
C VAL A 155 -3.50 -0.23 -14.75
N SER A 156 -4.58 0.53 -14.67
CA SER A 156 -4.63 1.75 -13.84
C SER A 156 -5.03 1.33 -12.43
N PHE A 157 -4.29 1.77 -11.41
CA PHE A 157 -4.57 1.41 -10.01
C PHE A 157 -5.20 2.61 -9.28
N ILE A 158 -6.38 2.46 -8.69
CA ILE A 158 -6.78 3.31 -7.57
C ILE A 158 -6.02 2.79 -6.35
N PRO A 159 -5.24 3.59 -5.62
CA PRO A 159 -4.48 3.07 -4.50
C PRO A 159 -5.27 3.29 -3.20
N ILE A 160 -5.63 2.20 -2.52
CA ILE A 160 -5.76 2.18 -1.06
C ILE A 160 -4.45 1.57 -0.57
N ASP A 161 -3.69 2.31 0.26
CA ASP A 161 -2.49 1.80 0.94
C ASP A 161 -2.91 1.13 2.26
N PRO A 162 -2.89 -0.22 2.36
CA PRO A 162 -3.08 -0.92 3.62
C PRO A 162 -1.76 -1.06 4.42
N SER A 163 -0.64 -0.54 3.91
CA SER A 163 0.70 -0.66 4.48
C SER A 163 1.22 0.59 5.19
N ALA A 164 0.34 1.54 5.54
CA ALA A 164 0.60 2.56 6.55
C ALA A 164 0.78 1.99 7.99
N GLU A 165 1.37 0.80 8.11
CA GLU A 165 1.66 0.10 9.38
C GLU A 165 2.80 0.73 10.21
N THR A 166 3.31 1.89 9.79
CA THR A 166 4.20 2.75 10.60
C THR A 166 3.86 4.21 10.31
N PRO A 167 2.85 4.86 10.94
CA PRO A 167 2.55 4.86 12.38
C PRO A 167 1.03 4.87 12.73
N PHE A 168 0.16 4.11 12.07
CA PHE A 168 -1.28 4.07 12.43
C PHE A 168 -1.60 3.44 13.81
N ARG A 169 -0.60 2.90 14.51
CA ARG A 169 -0.79 2.15 15.76
C ARG A 169 -0.92 2.98 17.04
N SER A 170 -1.10 4.31 16.97
CA SER A 170 -1.10 5.12 18.21
C SER A 170 -2.26 6.08 18.44
N ARG A 171 -3.26 6.23 17.55
CA ARG A 171 -4.35 7.20 17.84
C ARG A 171 -5.80 6.76 17.72
N HIS A 172 -6.19 5.72 16.99
CA HIS A 172 -7.64 5.44 16.79
C HIS A 172 -8.15 4.04 17.15
N PHE A 173 -7.39 3.26 17.92
CA PHE A 173 -7.92 2.07 18.62
C PHE A 173 -7.90 2.25 20.14
N ALA A 174 -8.73 3.17 20.64
CA ALA A 174 -9.10 3.21 22.06
C ALA A 174 -10.50 3.79 22.24
N THR A 175 -11.52 3.17 21.65
CA THR A 175 -12.91 3.30 22.12
C THR A 175 -13.33 2.00 22.79
N ARG A 176 -12.69 1.70 23.91
CA ARG A 176 -13.23 0.79 24.93
C ARG A 176 -13.01 1.46 26.28
N PRO A 177 -14.07 1.69 27.09
CA PRO A 177 -13.86 2.20 28.44
C PRO A 177 -13.05 1.16 29.23
N PRO A 178 -12.13 1.60 30.12
CA PRO A 178 -11.29 0.68 30.89
C PRO A 178 -12.17 -0.17 31.81
N ALA A 179 -12.10 -1.49 31.63
CA ALA A 179 -12.65 -2.42 32.61
C ALA A 179 -11.82 -2.32 33.91
N PRO A 180 -12.43 -2.34 35.10
CA PRO A 180 -11.71 -2.26 36.36
C PRO A 180 -10.79 -3.47 36.53
N TYR A 181 -9.55 -3.19 36.89
CA TYR A 181 -8.49 -4.16 37.14
C TYR A 181 -8.79 -4.95 38.42
N HIS A 182 -9.09 -6.23 38.30
CA HIS A 182 -9.06 -7.18 39.41
C HIS A 182 -7.71 -7.93 39.40
N PRO A 183 -6.81 -7.69 40.36
CA PRO A 183 -5.60 -8.50 40.47
C PRO A 183 -5.99 -9.89 41.01
N ARG A 184 -5.75 -10.94 40.20
CA ARG A 184 -5.72 -12.32 40.71
C ARG A 184 -4.28 -12.75 41.04
N PRO A 185 -4.09 -13.57 42.08
CA PRO A 185 -2.83 -13.66 42.82
C PRO A 185 -1.77 -14.52 42.11
N ALA A 186 -0.51 -14.15 42.34
CA ALA A 186 0.68 -14.79 41.81
C ALA A 186 0.73 -16.29 42.12
N ALA A 187 0.81 -17.12 41.08
CA ALA A 187 1.07 -18.55 41.21
C ALA A 187 2.53 -18.77 41.65
N ARG A 188 2.65 -19.27 42.89
CA ARG A 188 3.87 -19.67 43.58
C ARG A 188 4.53 -20.84 42.82
N ARG A 189 5.68 -20.63 42.18
CA ARG A 189 6.53 -21.73 41.66
C ARG A 189 7.19 -22.44 42.84
N GLY A 190 6.65 -23.59 43.24
CA GLY A 190 7.31 -24.52 44.15
C GLY A 190 8.45 -25.25 43.44
N ARG A 191 9.70 -24.85 43.69
CA ARG A 191 10.85 -25.75 43.52
C ARG A 191 10.90 -26.65 44.75
N ARG A 192 10.66 -27.95 44.57
CA ARG A 192 11.05 -28.98 45.54
C ARG A 192 12.54 -29.24 45.37
N SER A 193 13.33 -28.93 46.39
CA SER A 193 14.68 -29.45 46.60
C SER A 193 14.70 -30.14 47.96
N SER A 194 15.06 -31.41 47.96
CA SER A 194 15.20 -32.30 49.12
C SER A 194 16.13 -33.42 48.61
N PHE A 195 17.37 -33.68 49.05
CA PHE A 195 18.08 -33.74 50.36
C PHE A 195 19.62 -33.72 50.06
N PRO A 196 20.59 -33.81 51.02
CA PRO A 196 20.86 -33.04 52.24
C PRO A 196 22.38 -32.68 52.39
N PRO A 197 23.01 -32.49 53.59
CA PRO A 197 23.89 -31.34 53.92
C PRO A 197 25.42 -31.63 53.83
N PRO A 198 26.29 -30.62 54.07
CA PRO A 198 27.75 -30.73 53.88
C PRO A 198 28.49 -31.00 55.23
N PRO A 199 29.82 -30.84 55.31
CA PRO A 199 30.85 -31.88 55.26
C PRO A 199 31.52 -32.15 56.63
N ALA A 200 32.33 -33.20 56.73
CA ALA A 200 33.35 -33.29 57.78
C ALA A 200 34.71 -33.54 57.10
N GLY A 201 35.65 -32.60 57.29
CA GLY A 201 37.07 -32.87 57.11
C GLY A 201 37.62 -33.56 58.36
N GLY A 202 38.55 -34.50 58.16
CA GLY A 202 39.15 -35.34 59.20
C GLY A 202 39.31 -36.76 58.71
#